data_AF-A0A9Q9WX79-F1
#
_entry.id   AF-A0A9Q9WX79-F1
#
_cell.length_a   1.000
_cell.length_b   1.000
_cell.length_c   1.000
_cell.angle_alpha   90.00
_cell.angle_beta   90.00
_cell.angle_gamma   90.00
#
_symmetry.space_group_name_H-M   'P 1'
#
loop_
_entity.id
_entity.type
_entity.pdbx_description
1 polymer ?
#
loop_
_entity_poly.entity_id
_entity_poly.type
_entity_poly.pdbx_seq_one_letter_code
_entity_poly.pdbx_strand_id
1 'polypeptide(L)'
;MTGGYEVEQFVETPDEDLICVICRAVLRCPVRLKCNHVFCKECILQWMKRQVKCPCCRQPIDQNQMLVLFKLSKSIARLSIKCRNAQQGCRATFPLSNEYLHISSCPYEWQLCPHEGCGQQVLRKDAQAHDQSCSHWRQPCPMGCGTLLVRENQAQHNCYRELQQRYVAERRKQRAIAANLRRKMQRMQSRMAQIRRQINLMCESLEVGDLEIEAEEGTSARTDANAASPSSSRHRHTNSSSSRVRFI
;
A
#
# COMPACT_ATOMS: atom_id res chain seq x y z
N MET A 1 18.99 12.05 -16.34
CA MET A 1 20.12 11.95 -17.29
C MET A 1 19.80 12.79 -18.51
N THR A 2 20.58 13.85 -18.75
CA THR A 2 20.46 14.71 -19.93
C THR A 2 21.49 14.26 -20.96
N GLY A 3 21.09 13.79 -22.14
CA GLY A 3 22.03 13.37 -23.18
C GLY A 3 21.75 12.01 -23.81
N GLY A 4 22.78 11.44 -24.42
CA GLY A 4 22.80 10.11 -25.03
C GLY A 4 23.04 8.98 -24.01
N TYR A 5 23.36 7.80 -24.53
CA TYR A 5 23.83 6.65 -23.75
C TYR A 5 25.36 6.59 -23.83
N GLU A 6 26.06 6.67 -22.68
CA GLU A 6 27.52 6.54 -22.57
C GLU A 6 28.06 5.33 -23.36
N VAL A 7 29.17 5.51 -24.08
CA VAL A 7 29.68 4.51 -25.02
C VAL A 7 30.20 3.26 -24.30
N GLU A 8 30.78 3.45 -23.12
CA GLU A 8 31.41 2.41 -22.31
C GLU A 8 30.43 1.38 -21.75
N GLN A 9 29.13 1.71 -21.76
CA GLN A 9 28.08 0.79 -21.33
C GLN A 9 27.84 -0.32 -22.35
N PHE A 10 28.18 -0.12 -23.62
CA PHE A 10 27.94 -1.10 -24.67
C PHE A 10 29.01 -2.21 -24.62
N VAL A 11 28.60 -3.44 -24.95
CA VAL A 11 29.50 -4.59 -25.00
C VAL A 11 30.46 -4.46 -26.19
N GLU A 12 29.88 -4.15 -27.34
CA GLU A 12 30.59 -3.85 -28.59
C GLU A 12 30.67 -2.34 -28.75
N THR A 13 31.77 -1.85 -29.35
CA THR A 13 31.91 -0.43 -29.69
C THR A 13 30.81 -0.05 -30.69
N PRO A 14 29.90 0.86 -30.35
CA PRO A 14 28.86 1.33 -31.26
C PRO A 14 29.46 2.00 -32.48
N ASP A 15 28.77 1.90 -33.61
CA ASP A 15 29.13 2.60 -34.85
C ASP A 15 29.16 4.12 -34.62
N GLU A 16 30.13 4.81 -35.21
CA GLU A 16 30.30 6.27 -35.17
C GLU A 16 29.05 7.00 -35.67
N ASP A 17 28.31 6.42 -36.62
CA ASP A 17 27.05 6.96 -37.13
C ASP A 17 25.93 6.99 -36.08
N LEU A 18 26.08 6.24 -34.98
CA LEU A 18 25.15 6.23 -33.85
C LEU A 18 25.54 7.23 -32.76
N ILE A 19 26.64 7.97 -32.92
CA ILE A 19 27.16 8.89 -31.91
C ILE A 19 26.62 10.31 -32.13
N CYS A 20 26.06 10.89 -31.08
CA CYS A 20 25.59 12.26 -31.13
C CYS A 20 26.77 13.24 -31.01
N VAL A 21 26.95 14.12 -32.00
CA VAL A 21 28.05 15.10 -32.00
C VAL A 21 28.00 16.13 -30.84
N ILE A 22 26.82 16.33 -30.23
CA ILE A 22 26.66 17.30 -29.11
C ILE A 22 27.14 16.69 -27.80
N CYS A 23 26.67 15.47 -27.45
CA CYS A 23 26.98 14.83 -26.17
C CYS A 23 28.07 13.76 -26.26
N ARG A 24 28.55 13.44 -27.47
CA ARG A 24 29.58 12.41 -27.74
C ARG A 24 29.20 11.01 -27.24
N ALA A 25 27.91 10.75 -27.08
CA ALA A 25 27.34 9.50 -26.60
C ALA A 25 26.38 8.91 -27.65
N VAL A 26 26.04 7.62 -27.52
CA VAL A 26 25.10 6.94 -28.44
C VAL A 26 23.74 7.63 -28.39
N LEU A 27 23.12 7.81 -29.56
CA LEU A 27 21.88 8.57 -29.73
C LEU A 27 20.73 8.06 -28.84
N ARG A 28 20.23 8.92 -27.95
CA ARG A 28 18.99 8.70 -27.19
C ARG A 28 17.85 9.48 -27.82
N CYS A 29 16.79 8.77 -28.20
CA CYS A 29 15.65 9.35 -28.94
C CYS A 29 16.15 10.19 -30.14
N PRO A 30 16.83 9.57 -31.12
CA PRO A 30 17.37 10.25 -32.29
C PRO A 30 16.31 11.07 -33.02
N VAL A 31 16.62 12.33 -33.29
CA VAL A 31 15.83 13.22 -34.14
C VAL A 31 16.65 13.66 -35.33
N ARG A 32 16.04 13.61 -36.51
CA ARG A 32 16.60 14.13 -37.76
C ARG A 32 16.07 15.53 -38.03
N LEU A 33 16.97 16.45 -38.33
CA LEU A 33 16.63 17.79 -38.79
C LEU A 33 16.33 17.79 -40.29
N LYS A 34 15.74 18.88 -40.82
CA LYS A 34 15.56 19.07 -42.28
C LYS A 34 16.87 18.95 -43.06
N CYS A 35 17.99 19.37 -42.46
CA CYS A 35 19.34 19.25 -43.01
C CYS A 35 19.92 17.83 -42.94
N ASN A 36 19.12 16.82 -42.58
CA ASN A 36 19.46 15.40 -42.43
C ASN A 36 20.43 15.02 -41.30
N HIS A 37 21.02 15.96 -40.57
CA HIS A 37 21.81 15.65 -39.38
C HIS A 37 20.95 15.11 -38.24
N VAL A 38 21.51 14.15 -37.49
CA VAL A 38 20.82 13.42 -36.42
C VAL A 38 21.45 13.72 -35.06
N PHE A 39 20.60 13.95 -34.06
CA PHE A 39 21.03 14.26 -32.68
C PHE A 39 20.12 13.57 -31.67
N CYS A 40 20.53 13.49 -30.40
CA CYS A 40 19.59 13.19 -29.33
C CYS A 40 18.55 14.32 -29.25
N LYS A 41 17.26 13.97 -29.08
CA LYS A 41 16.18 14.96 -28.94
C LYS A 41 16.51 16.04 -27.91
N GLU A 42 16.89 15.63 -26.70
CA GLU A 42 17.19 16.58 -25.62
C GLU A 42 18.42 17.45 -25.93
N CYS A 43 19.44 16.88 -26.58
CA CYS A 43 20.65 17.62 -26.93
C CYS A 43 20.37 18.76 -27.91
N ILE A 44 19.60 18.49 -28.97
CA ILE A 44 19.30 19.54 -29.95
C ILE A 44 18.30 20.56 -29.42
N LEU A 45 17.32 20.14 -28.61
CA LEU A 45 16.40 21.08 -27.95
C LEU A 45 17.15 22.01 -26.99
N GLN A 46 18.12 21.49 -26.24
CA GLN A 46 18.96 22.30 -25.36
C GLN A 46 19.87 23.25 -26.16
N TRP A 47 20.41 22.80 -27.30
CA TRP A 47 21.19 23.64 -28.21
C TRP A 47 20.38 24.81 -28.77
N MET A 48 19.13 24.56 -29.17
CA MET A 48 18.22 25.58 -29.73
C MET A 48 17.90 26.73 -28.77
N LYS A 49 17.99 26.50 -27.46
CA LYS A 49 17.85 27.59 -26.46
C LYS A 49 18.95 28.65 -26.58
N ARG A 50 20.09 28.30 -27.20
CA ARG A 50 21.25 29.19 -27.38
C ARG A 50 21.47 29.55 -28.86
N GLN A 51 21.24 28.61 -29.77
CA GLN A 51 21.55 28.75 -31.19
C GLN A 51 20.51 28.03 -32.05
N VAL A 52 19.85 28.75 -32.96
CA VAL A 52 18.81 28.20 -33.87
C VAL A 52 19.39 27.64 -35.18
N LYS A 53 20.69 27.37 -35.23
CA LYS A 53 21.40 26.83 -36.40
C LYS A 53 21.98 25.46 -36.08
N CYS A 54 21.95 24.55 -37.07
CA CYS A 54 22.47 23.19 -36.96
C CYS A 54 23.95 23.20 -36.53
N PRO A 55 24.35 22.44 -35.50
CA PRO A 55 25.74 22.33 -35.07
C PRO A 55 26.71 21.88 -36.17
N CYS A 56 26.24 21.06 -37.12
CA CYS A 56 27.10 20.46 -38.16
C CYS A 56 27.24 21.35 -39.40
N CYS A 57 26.12 21.86 -39.94
CA CYS A 57 26.10 22.56 -41.23
C CYS A 57 25.61 24.01 -41.15
N ARG A 58 25.29 24.51 -39.95
CA ARG A 58 24.80 25.89 -39.70
C ARG A 58 23.50 26.28 -40.39
N GLN A 59 22.79 25.34 -41.03
CA GLN A 59 21.45 25.57 -41.58
C GLN A 59 20.43 25.86 -40.46
N PRO A 60 19.41 26.70 -40.72
CA PRO A 60 18.39 27.04 -39.71
C PRO A 60 17.62 25.80 -39.27
N ILE A 61 17.31 25.74 -37.97
CA ILE A 61 16.54 24.65 -37.36
C ILE A 61 15.11 25.12 -37.14
N ASP A 62 14.15 24.36 -37.67
CA ASP A 62 12.74 24.48 -37.33
C ASP A 62 12.35 23.28 -36.45
N GLN A 63 11.88 23.55 -35.23
CA GLN A 63 11.46 22.52 -34.29
C GLN A 63 10.28 21.69 -34.80
N ASN A 64 9.38 22.29 -35.58
CA ASN A 64 8.21 21.61 -36.12
C ASN A 64 8.56 20.63 -37.26
N GLN A 65 9.77 20.73 -37.79
CA GLN A 65 10.28 19.87 -38.86
C GLN A 65 11.25 18.80 -38.36
N MET A 66 11.36 18.62 -37.05
CA MET A 66 12.14 17.54 -36.45
C MET A 66 11.40 16.22 -36.54
N LEU A 67 12.09 15.18 -37.03
CA LEU A 67 11.51 13.85 -37.19
C LEU A 67 12.21 12.86 -36.26
N VAL A 68 11.44 12.27 -35.33
CA VAL A 68 11.93 11.20 -34.45
C VAL A 68 12.17 9.93 -35.28
N LEU A 69 13.38 9.40 -35.22
CA LEU A 69 13.77 8.21 -35.97
C LEU A 69 13.48 6.92 -35.20
N PHE A 70 12.20 6.51 -35.14
CA PHE A 70 11.78 5.32 -34.37
C PHE A 70 12.50 4.03 -34.74
N LYS A 71 12.75 3.79 -36.04
CA LYS A 71 13.50 2.60 -36.49
C LYS A 71 14.92 2.59 -35.93
N LEU A 72 15.58 3.75 -35.93
CA LEU A 72 16.93 3.90 -35.38
C LEU A 72 16.92 3.70 -33.86
N SER A 73 15.97 4.32 -33.15
CA SER A 73 15.77 4.07 -31.70
C SER A 73 15.62 2.58 -31.39
N LYS A 74 14.85 1.85 -32.21
CA LYS A 74 14.63 0.41 -32.04
C LYS A 74 15.91 -0.39 -32.30
N SER A 75 16.73 0.03 -33.26
CA SER A 75 18.03 -0.60 -33.53
C SER A 75 19.01 -0.38 -32.38
N ILE A 76 19.13 0.85 -31.88
CA ILE A 76 19.96 1.17 -30.70
C ILE A 76 19.49 0.38 -29.48
N ALA A 77 18.17 0.23 -29.28
CA ALA A 77 17.61 -0.51 -28.17
C ALA A 77 17.93 -2.02 -28.18
N ARG A 78 18.30 -2.59 -29.32
CA ARG A 78 18.70 -4.01 -29.44
C ARG A 78 20.18 -4.23 -29.17
N LEU A 79 20.99 -3.18 -29.13
CA LEU A 79 22.42 -3.29 -28.83
C LEU A 79 22.62 -3.78 -27.40
N SER A 80 23.62 -4.64 -27.22
CA SER A 80 23.94 -5.24 -25.92
C SER A 80 24.73 -4.28 -25.05
N ILE A 81 24.27 -4.11 -23.81
CA ILE A 81 24.93 -3.31 -22.78
C ILE A 81 25.34 -4.17 -21.59
N LYS A 82 26.34 -3.71 -20.86
CA LYS A 82 26.78 -4.23 -19.56
C LYS A 82 25.87 -3.64 -18.48
N CYS A 83 25.57 -4.43 -17.45
CA CYS A 83 24.86 -3.90 -16.28
C CYS A 83 25.62 -2.73 -15.64
N ARG A 84 24.92 -1.67 -15.24
CA ARG A 84 25.51 -0.54 -14.50
C ARG A 84 26.18 -0.95 -13.18
N ASN A 85 25.73 -2.07 -12.60
CA ASN A 85 26.31 -2.65 -11.38
C ASN A 85 27.50 -3.58 -11.68
N ALA A 86 28.11 -3.49 -12.85
CA ALA A 86 29.32 -4.24 -13.19
C ALA A 86 30.46 -4.00 -12.18
N GLN A 87 30.58 -2.77 -11.67
CA GLN A 87 31.54 -2.42 -10.62
C GLN A 87 31.30 -3.18 -9.31
N GLN A 88 30.05 -3.55 -9.03
CA GLN A 88 29.67 -4.34 -7.85
C GLN A 88 29.81 -5.86 -8.08
N GLY A 89 30.13 -6.28 -9.32
CA GLY A 89 30.33 -7.68 -9.68
C GLY A 89 29.25 -8.26 -10.62
N CYS A 90 28.27 -7.46 -11.07
CA CYS A 90 27.29 -7.95 -12.04
C CYS A 90 27.92 -8.14 -13.43
N ARG A 91 28.02 -9.39 -13.90
CA ARG A 91 28.55 -9.71 -15.23
C ARG A 91 27.47 -9.82 -16.32
N ALA A 92 26.24 -9.45 -16.02
CA ALA A 92 25.13 -9.59 -16.95
C ALA A 92 25.29 -8.61 -18.12
N THR A 93 25.06 -9.12 -19.32
CA THR A 93 24.93 -8.35 -20.56
C THR A 93 23.59 -8.63 -21.19
N PHE A 94 22.90 -7.60 -21.67
CA PHE A 94 21.55 -7.73 -22.22
C PHE A 94 21.23 -6.57 -23.17
N PRO A 95 20.20 -6.67 -24.02
CA PRO A 95 19.77 -5.56 -24.87
C PRO A 95 19.43 -4.32 -24.05
N LEU A 96 19.80 -3.14 -24.53
CA LEU A 96 19.48 -1.85 -23.89
C LEU A 96 17.99 -1.72 -23.51
N SER A 97 17.08 -2.25 -24.34
CA SER A 97 15.64 -2.27 -24.04
C SER A 97 15.28 -2.98 -22.73
N ASN A 98 16.12 -3.91 -22.28
CA ASN A 98 15.88 -4.77 -21.13
C ASN A 98 16.56 -4.25 -19.86
N GLU A 99 17.19 -3.07 -19.89
CA GLU A 99 17.88 -2.48 -18.74
C GLU A 99 16.98 -2.44 -17.50
N TYR A 100 15.78 -1.87 -17.63
CA TYR A 100 14.83 -1.77 -16.52
C TYR A 100 14.46 -3.15 -15.93
N LEU A 101 14.20 -4.14 -16.80
CA LEU A 101 13.83 -5.49 -16.39
C LEU A 101 14.96 -6.19 -15.63
N HIS A 102 16.21 -5.98 -16.06
CA HIS A 102 17.35 -6.51 -15.34
C HIS A 102 17.53 -5.81 -13.99
N ILE A 103 17.55 -4.47 -13.96
CA ILE A 103 17.82 -3.70 -12.72
C ILE A 103 16.79 -4.00 -11.61
N SER A 104 15.53 -4.23 -11.97
CA SER A 104 14.48 -4.58 -11.00
C SER A 104 14.76 -5.90 -10.24
N SER A 105 15.56 -6.79 -10.83
CA SER A 105 15.90 -8.11 -10.28
C SER A 105 17.41 -8.36 -10.12
N CYS A 106 18.26 -7.40 -10.49
CA CYS A 106 19.72 -7.50 -10.43
C CYS A 106 20.22 -7.84 -9.01
N PRO A 107 20.94 -8.95 -8.81
CA PRO A 107 21.44 -9.32 -7.47
C PRO A 107 22.42 -8.31 -6.85
N TYR A 108 22.99 -7.43 -7.67
CA TYR A 108 24.00 -6.45 -7.30
C TYR A 108 23.46 -5.02 -7.21
N GLU A 109 22.14 -4.85 -7.25
CA GLU A 109 21.52 -3.55 -6.98
C GLU A 109 21.54 -3.27 -5.48
N TRP A 110 21.93 -2.05 -5.10
CA TRP A 110 21.89 -1.60 -3.72
C TRP A 110 20.45 -1.40 -3.25
N GLN A 111 20.17 -1.89 -2.05
CA GLN A 111 18.89 -1.68 -1.38
C GLN A 111 19.13 -1.23 0.05
N LEU A 112 18.30 -0.31 0.51
CA LEU A 112 18.27 0.06 1.92
C LEU A 112 17.63 -1.07 2.71
N CYS A 113 18.21 -1.39 3.86
CA CYS A 113 17.60 -2.29 4.81
C CYS A 113 16.20 -1.76 5.21
N PRO A 114 15.15 -2.59 5.14
CA PRO A 114 13.78 -2.17 5.44
C PRO A 114 13.51 -1.98 6.93
N HIS A 115 14.42 -2.41 7.81
CA HIS A 115 14.25 -2.31 9.25
C HIS A 115 14.48 -0.88 9.74
N GLU A 116 13.48 -0.34 10.44
CA GLU A 116 13.56 1.00 11.02
C GLU A 116 14.80 1.15 11.92
N GLY A 117 15.57 2.22 11.68
CA GLY A 117 16.80 2.51 12.41
C GLY A 117 18.06 1.80 11.89
N CYS A 118 17.97 0.87 10.94
CA CYS A 118 19.16 0.23 10.38
C CYS A 118 19.92 1.15 9.42
N GLY A 119 19.25 1.63 8.37
CA GLY A 119 19.83 2.52 7.35
C GLY A 119 20.97 1.92 6.50
N GLN A 120 21.36 0.66 6.72
CA GLN A 120 22.44 0.03 5.96
C GLN A 120 22.03 -0.18 4.51
N GLN A 121 22.96 0.09 3.59
CA GLN A 121 22.86 -0.29 2.20
C GLN A 121 23.47 -1.66 2.02
N VAL A 122 22.70 -2.59 1.47
CA VAL A 122 23.12 -3.97 1.20
C VAL A 122 22.82 -4.32 -0.24
N LEU A 123 23.63 -5.18 -0.85
CA LEU A 123 23.32 -5.70 -2.18
C LEU A 123 22.12 -6.65 -2.07
N ARG A 124 21.24 -6.66 -3.08
CA ARG A 124 20.06 -7.53 -3.12
C ARG A 124 20.37 -9.00 -2.80
N LYS A 125 21.49 -9.54 -3.31
CA LYS A 125 21.93 -10.92 -3.02
C LYS A 125 22.26 -11.18 -1.55
N ASP A 126 22.72 -10.14 -0.84
CA ASP A 126 23.19 -10.23 0.55
C ASP A 126 22.09 -9.79 1.54
N ALA A 127 20.94 -9.32 1.04
CA ALA A 127 19.84 -8.81 1.86
C ALA A 127 19.31 -9.84 2.85
N GLN A 128 19.21 -11.12 2.45
CA GLN A 128 18.76 -12.19 3.34
C GLN A 128 19.79 -12.50 4.44
N ALA A 129 21.08 -12.52 4.09
CA ALA A 129 22.14 -12.73 5.07
C ALA A 129 22.19 -11.57 6.08
N HIS A 130 22.09 -10.33 5.60
CA HIS A 130 21.95 -9.16 6.46
C HIS A 130 20.71 -9.24 7.34
N ASP A 131 19.55 -9.61 6.80
CA ASP A 131 18.30 -9.72 7.57
C ASP A 131 18.49 -10.64 8.80
N GLN A 132 19.15 -11.78 8.60
CA GLN A 132 19.47 -12.76 9.64
C GLN A 132 20.35 -12.20 10.76
N SER A 133 21.28 -11.30 10.43
CA SER A 133 22.23 -10.69 11.37
C SER A 133 21.89 -9.24 11.74
N CYS A 134 20.76 -8.69 11.30
CA CYS A 134 20.44 -7.29 11.50
C CYS A 134 20.07 -7.02 12.97
N SER A 135 20.87 -6.18 13.64
CA SER A 135 20.60 -5.77 15.04
C SER A 135 19.29 -4.99 15.21
N HIS A 136 18.78 -4.41 14.13
CA HIS A 136 17.52 -3.64 14.12
C HIS A 136 16.32 -4.48 13.70
N TRP A 137 16.48 -5.79 13.48
CA TRP A 137 15.40 -6.67 13.06
C TRP A 137 14.25 -6.63 14.08
N ARG A 138 13.10 -6.17 13.62
CA ARG A 138 11.85 -6.12 14.38
C ARG A 138 10.72 -6.50 13.44
N GLN A 139 9.90 -7.47 13.85
CA GLN A 139 8.72 -7.86 13.08
C GLN A 139 7.54 -8.11 14.02
N PRO A 140 6.32 -7.70 13.66
CA PRO A 140 5.12 -8.14 14.36
C PRO A 140 5.04 -9.66 14.37
N CYS A 141 4.54 -10.23 15.47
CA CYS A 141 4.34 -11.67 15.57
C CYS A 141 3.50 -12.16 14.37
N PRO A 142 3.99 -13.13 13.59
CA PRO A 142 3.32 -13.59 12.37
C PRO A 142 1.98 -14.27 12.64
N MET A 143 1.74 -14.67 13.89
CA MET A 143 0.48 -15.26 14.37
C MET A 143 -0.54 -14.19 14.81
N GLY A 144 -0.22 -12.91 14.68
CA GLY A 144 -1.19 -11.83 14.82
C GLY A 144 -1.47 -11.35 16.25
N CYS A 145 -0.66 -11.72 17.26
CA CYS A 145 -0.83 -11.16 18.61
C CYS A 145 -0.38 -9.69 18.72
N GLY A 146 0.22 -9.12 17.68
CA GLY A 146 0.66 -7.71 17.65
C GLY A 146 1.90 -7.41 18.50
N THR A 147 2.52 -8.41 19.14
CA THR A 147 3.80 -8.24 19.83
C THR A 147 4.92 -8.07 18.82
N LEU A 148 5.77 -7.05 18.99
CA LEU A 148 6.96 -6.87 18.18
C LEU A 148 8.06 -7.82 18.65
N LEU A 149 8.47 -8.72 17.77
CA LEU A 149 9.54 -9.68 18.01
C LEU A 149 10.86 -9.04 17.61
N VAL A 150 11.84 -9.17 18.50
CA VAL A 150 13.27 -8.93 18.26
C VAL A 150 13.98 -10.29 18.22
N ARG A 151 15.19 -10.34 17.64
CA ARG A 151 15.96 -11.59 17.49
C ARG A 151 16.10 -12.37 18.81
N GLU A 152 16.40 -11.67 19.89
CA GLU A 152 16.59 -12.25 21.23
C GLU A 152 15.32 -12.95 21.77
N ASN A 153 14.16 -12.33 21.57
CA ASN A 153 12.89 -12.78 22.15
C ASN A 153 12.07 -13.65 21.19
N GLN A 154 12.46 -13.76 19.92
CA GLN A 154 11.71 -14.49 18.90
C GLN A 154 11.53 -15.97 19.27
N ALA A 155 12.59 -16.64 19.73
CA ALA A 155 12.54 -18.06 20.09
C ALA A 155 11.73 -18.35 21.36
N GLN A 156 11.63 -17.37 22.26
CA GLN A 156 10.93 -17.52 23.54
C GLN A 156 9.46 -17.06 23.48
N HIS A 157 9.04 -16.44 22.37
CA HIS A 157 7.70 -15.90 22.23
C HIS A 157 6.63 -16.99 22.08
N ASN A 158 5.67 -17.02 23.01
CA ASN A 158 4.47 -17.86 22.90
C ASN A 158 3.24 -16.99 22.61
N CYS A 159 2.85 -16.95 21.33
CA CYS A 159 1.72 -16.16 20.85
C CYS A 159 0.41 -16.48 21.59
N TYR A 160 0.12 -17.76 21.79
CA TYR A 160 -1.12 -18.21 22.43
C TYR A 160 -1.21 -17.72 23.88
N ARG A 161 -0.12 -17.83 24.64
CA ARG A 161 -0.05 -17.35 26.03
C ARG A 161 -0.29 -15.85 26.12
N GLU A 162 0.34 -15.07 25.24
CA GLU A 162 0.17 -13.62 25.18
C GLU A 162 -1.28 -13.23 24.88
N LEU A 163 -1.89 -13.86 23.87
CA LEU A 163 -3.30 -13.65 23.52
C LEU A 163 -4.24 -14.05 24.66
N GLN A 164 -4.01 -15.19 25.31
CA GLN A 164 -4.82 -15.67 26.43
C GLN A 164 -4.75 -14.70 27.61
N GLN A 165 -3.56 -14.20 27.94
CA GLN A 165 -3.38 -13.22 29.01
C GLN A 165 -4.13 -11.92 28.71
N ARG A 166 -4.04 -11.40 27.49
CA ARG A 166 -4.79 -10.20 27.06
C ARG A 166 -6.30 -10.42 27.15
N TYR A 167 -6.81 -11.56 26.66
CA TYR A 167 -8.23 -11.90 26.77
C TYR A 167 -8.71 -11.96 28.22
N VAL A 168 -7.95 -12.63 29.10
CA VAL A 168 -8.31 -12.74 30.52
C VAL A 168 -8.26 -11.37 31.21
N ALA A 169 -7.25 -10.56 30.92
CA ALA A 169 -7.13 -9.20 31.46
C ALA A 169 -8.30 -8.31 31.01
N GLU A 170 -8.65 -8.35 29.73
CA GLU A 170 -9.77 -7.58 29.19
C GLU A 170 -11.10 -8.02 29.80
N ARG A 171 -11.34 -9.33 29.90
CA ARG A 171 -12.53 -9.87 30.56
C ARG A 171 -12.61 -9.47 32.03
N ARG A 172 -11.48 -9.40 32.74
CA ARG A 172 -11.42 -8.91 34.13
C ARG A 172 -11.80 -7.42 34.21
N LYS A 173 -11.29 -6.58 33.31
CA LYS A 173 -11.66 -5.15 33.23
C LYS A 173 -13.16 -4.98 32.99
N GLN A 174 -13.70 -5.67 32.00
CA GLN A 174 -15.14 -5.63 31.68
C GLN A 174 -16.01 -6.03 32.88
N ARG A 175 -15.64 -7.09 33.60
CA ARG A 175 -16.36 -7.51 34.82
C ARG A 175 -16.29 -6.46 35.92
N ALA A 176 -15.14 -5.82 36.13
CA ALA A 176 -14.98 -4.76 37.12
C ALA A 176 -15.85 -3.53 36.78
N ILE A 177 -15.89 -3.13 35.51
CA ILE A 177 -16.76 -2.05 35.01
C ILE A 177 -18.23 -2.41 35.26
N ALA A 178 -18.66 -3.61 34.87
CA ALA A 178 -20.04 -4.06 35.09
C ALA A 178 -20.41 -4.12 36.58
N ALA A 179 -19.49 -4.53 37.46
CA ALA A 179 -19.71 -4.51 38.90
C ALA A 179 -19.85 -3.07 39.45
N ASN A 180 -19.01 -2.14 38.98
CA ASN A 180 -19.10 -0.73 39.34
C ASN A 180 -20.41 -0.09 38.88
N LEU A 181 -20.83 -0.36 37.64
CA LEU A 181 -22.10 0.13 37.09
C LEU A 181 -23.30 -0.40 37.89
N ARG A 182 -23.31 -1.71 38.21
CA ARG A 182 -24.36 -2.30 39.06
C ARG A 182 -24.44 -1.64 40.44
N ARG A 183 -23.29 -1.41 41.10
CA ARG A 183 -23.25 -0.69 42.39
C ARG A 183 -23.76 0.74 42.28
N LYS A 184 -23.41 1.48 41.23
CA LYS A 184 -23.92 2.84 40.98
C LYS A 184 -25.44 2.81 40.76
N MET A 185 -25.93 1.87 39.96
CA MET A 185 -27.36 1.69 39.68
C MET A 185 -28.14 1.38 40.96
N GLN A 186 -27.63 0.48 41.81
CA GLN A 186 -28.25 0.17 43.11
C GLN A 186 -28.34 1.41 44.01
N ARG A 187 -27.25 2.20 44.14
CA ARG A 187 -27.28 3.45 44.93
C ARG A 187 -28.29 4.44 44.38
N MET A 188 -28.39 4.56 43.06
CA MET A 188 -29.38 5.42 42.40
C MET A 188 -30.80 4.93 42.67
N GLN A 189 -31.07 3.62 42.54
CA GLN A 189 -32.37 3.02 42.85
C GLN A 189 -32.77 3.22 44.32
N SER A 190 -31.85 3.04 45.26
CA SER A 190 -32.10 3.27 46.69
C SER A 190 -32.44 4.74 46.97
N ARG A 191 -31.71 5.68 46.37
CA ARG A 191 -32.01 7.13 46.47
C ARG A 191 -33.37 7.46 45.86
N MET A 192 -33.67 6.93 44.67
CA MET A 192 -34.97 7.11 44.02
C MET A 192 -36.11 6.55 44.87
N ALA A 193 -35.94 5.37 45.48
CA ALA A 193 -36.93 4.80 46.38
C ALA A 193 -37.11 5.66 47.65
N GLN A 194 -36.03 6.24 48.18
CA GLN A 194 -36.11 7.17 49.32
C GLN A 194 -36.85 8.46 48.96
N ILE A 195 -36.54 9.06 47.81
CA ILE A 195 -37.22 10.26 47.31
C ILE A 195 -38.71 9.98 47.08
N ARG A 196 -39.07 8.85 46.45
CA ARG A 196 -40.48 8.45 46.28
C ARG A 196 -41.21 8.33 47.63
N ARG A 197 -40.59 7.70 48.64
CA ARG A 197 -41.18 7.63 49.99
C ARG A 197 -41.37 9.01 50.61
N GLN A 198 -40.39 9.91 50.48
CA GLN A 198 -40.51 11.27 50.99
C GLN A 198 -41.62 12.05 50.28
N ILE A 199 -41.74 11.92 48.96
CA ILE A 199 -42.84 12.53 48.20
C ILE A 199 -44.19 12.01 48.70
N ASN A 200 -44.37 10.69 48.85
CA ASN A 200 -45.62 10.13 49.36
C ASN A 200 -45.98 10.66 50.75
N LEU A 201 -45.02 10.72 51.68
CA LEU A 201 -45.25 11.29 53.01
C LEU A 201 -45.62 12.79 52.95
N MET A 202 -45.01 13.55 52.03
CA MET A 202 -45.36 14.94 51.79
C MET A 202 -46.77 15.09 51.19
N CYS A 203 -47.18 14.20 50.28
CA CYS A 203 -48.52 14.15 49.71
C CYS A 203 -49.59 13.81 50.76
N GLU A 204 -49.33 12.82 51.63
CA GLU A 204 -50.21 12.45 52.75
C GLU A 204 -50.36 13.61 53.75
N SER A 205 -49.29 14.37 54.00
CA SER A 205 -49.32 15.55 54.89
C SER A 205 -50.08 16.75 54.33
N LEU A 206 -50.43 16.73 53.04
CA LEU A 206 -51.08 17.85 52.35
C LEU A 206 -52.60 17.65 52.15
N GLU A 207 -53.22 16.56 52.65
CA GLU A 207 -54.63 16.20 52.37
C GLU A 207 -55.04 16.52 50.92
N VAL A 208 -54.22 16.14 49.93
CA VAL A 208 -54.66 16.20 48.54
C VAL A 208 -55.35 14.88 48.26
N GLY A 209 -56.68 14.91 48.31
CA GLY A 209 -57.55 13.78 47.98
C GLY A 209 -57.13 13.11 46.68
N ASP A 210 -57.31 11.80 46.66
CA ASP A 210 -56.94 10.89 45.59
C ASP A 210 -57.24 11.46 44.20
N LEU A 211 -56.18 11.71 43.42
CA LEU A 211 -56.28 11.59 41.98
C LEU A 211 -55.58 10.28 41.63
N GLU A 212 -56.39 9.24 41.49
CA GLU A 212 -56.05 8.01 40.80
C GLU A 212 -55.45 8.38 39.43
N ILE A 213 -54.13 8.27 39.31
CA ILE A 213 -53.49 8.18 38.00
C ILE A 213 -53.25 6.71 37.76
N GLU A 214 -54.12 6.12 36.94
CA GLU A 214 -53.97 4.78 36.39
C GLU A 214 -52.56 4.64 35.78
N ALA A 215 -51.73 3.79 36.38
CA ALA A 215 -50.49 3.38 35.77
C ALA A 215 -50.84 2.37 34.67
N GLU A 216 -50.83 2.81 33.41
CA GLU A 216 -50.89 1.92 32.26
C GLU A 216 -49.78 0.85 32.38
N GLU A 217 -50.19 -0.42 32.49
CA GLU A 217 -49.33 -1.57 32.34
C GLU A 217 -48.83 -1.67 30.89
N GLY A 218 -47.73 -0.98 30.59
CA GLY A 218 -46.94 -1.22 29.39
C GLY A 218 -46.10 -2.48 29.52
N THR A 219 -46.71 -3.66 29.34
CA THR A 219 -45.97 -4.91 29.14
C THR A 219 -45.11 -4.82 27.88
N SER A 220 -43.78 -4.86 28.02
CA SER A 220 -42.87 -5.19 26.92
C SER A 220 -41.64 -5.89 27.48
N ALA A 221 -41.77 -7.20 27.69
CA ALA A 221 -40.64 -8.11 27.72
C ALA A 221 -40.68 -9.02 26.48
N ARG A 222 -39.73 -8.77 25.58
CA ARG A 222 -38.96 -9.74 24.78
C ARG A 222 -39.63 -10.44 23.58
N THR A 223 -39.09 -10.14 22.41
CA THR A 223 -38.54 -11.13 21.46
C THR A 223 -37.12 -10.62 21.12
N ASP A 224 -36.06 -11.43 21.05
CA ASP A 224 -35.86 -12.47 20.05
C ASP A 224 -34.99 -13.61 20.57
N ALA A 225 -35.52 -14.82 20.43
CA ALA A 225 -34.73 -15.97 20.03
C ALA A 225 -35.65 -16.80 19.13
N ASN A 226 -35.30 -16.94 17.85
CA ASN A 226 -35.85 -18.04 17.07
C ASN A 226 -34.80 -18.59 16.09
N ALA A 227 -34.38 -19.81 16.42
CA ALA A 227 -33.81 -20.78 15.51
C ALA A 227 -34.88 -21.86 15.26
N ALA A 228 -34.85 -22.42 14.06
CA ALA A 228 -35.46 -23.67 13.59
C ALA A 228 -36.93 -23.65 13.09
N SER A 229 -37.04 -24.11 11.84
CA SER A 229 -38.21 -24.62 11.07
C SER A 229 -38.82 -25.89 11.72
N PRO A 230 -39.78 -26.66 11.14
CA PRO A 230 -40.52 -26.52 9.86
C PRO A 230 -42.05 -26.87 9.92
N SER A 231 -42.68 -26.76 8.74
CA SER A 231 -43.70 -27.68 8.18
C SER A 231 -45.19 -27.28 8.14
N SER A 232 -45.71 -27.40 6.91
CA SER A 232 -47.02 -27.97 6.53
C SER A 232 -48.19 -27.03 6.20
N SER A 233 -48.49 -27.00 4.88
CA SER A 233 -49.82 -27.16 4.27
C SER A 233 -50.81 -25.98 4.40
N ARG A 234 -51.52 -25.49 3.38
CA ARG A 234 -51.81 -25.90 1.99
C ARG A 234 -52.58 -24.74 1.31
N HIS A 235 -52.40 -24.61 -0.01
CA HIS A 235 -53.34 -24.09 -1.03
C HIS A 235 -53.72 -22.58 -0.95
N ARG A 236 -53.88 -21.82 -2.05
CA ARG A 236 -54.19 -22.14 -3.45
C ARG A 236 -53.86 -20.94 -4.36
N HIS A 237 -53.48 -21.26 -5.61
CA HIS A 237 -53.52 -20.54 -6.91
C HIS A 237 -53.74 -18.99 -6.94
N THR A 238 -53.09 -18.20 -7.81
CA THR A 238 -53.01 -18.30 -9.28
C THR A 238 -51.90 -17.40 -9.89
N ASN A 239 -51.31 -17.87 -11.00
CA ASN A 239 -50.85 -17.16 -12.22
C ASN A 239 -50.08 -15.81 -12.16
N SER A 240 -48.83 -15.81 -12.66
CA SER A 240 -48.47 -15.33 -14.03
C SER A 240 -47.04 -14.76 -14.14
N SER A 241 -46.33 -15.22 -15.18
CA SER A 241 -45.37 -14.47 -16.02
C SER A 241 -43.88 -14.34 -15.64
N SER A 242 -43.07 -15.01 -16.47
CA SER A 242 -41.85 -14.52 -17.13
C SER A 242 -40.61 -14.13 -16.32
N SER A 243 -39.56 -14.97 -16.38
CA SER A 243 -38.44 -14.80 -17.33
C SER A 243 -37.17 -15.48 -16.82
N ARG A 244 -36.61 -16.32 -17.70
CA ARG A 244 -35.33 -17.02 -17.55
C ARG A 244 -34.17 -16.02 -17.69
N VAL A 245 -33.16 -16.14 -16.82
CA VAL A 245 -31.77 -15.81 -17.19
C VAL A 245 -30.83 -16.88 -16.64
N ARG A 246 -30.17 -17.58 -17.56
CA ARG A 246 -29.01 -18.44 -17.34
C ARG A 246 -27.80 -17.56 -17.08
N PHE A 247 -26.92 -17.95 -16.16
CA PHE A 247 -25.51 -17.61 -16.26
C PHE A 247 -24.69 -18.90 -16.16
N ILE A 248 -23.90 -19.08 -17.23
CA ILE A 248 -22.64 -19.80 -17.25
C ILE A 248 -21.62 -18.93 -16.51
#